data_AF-A0A1V2HYY3-F1
#
_entry.id   AF-A0A1V2HYY3-F1
#
_cell.length_a   1.000
_cell.length_b   1.000
_cell.length_c   1.000
_cell.angle_alpha   90.00
_cell.angle_beta   90.00
_cell.angle_gamma   90.00
#
_symmetry.space_group_name_H-M   'P 1'
#
loop_
_entity.id
_entity.type
_entity.pdbx_description
1 polymer ?
#
loop_
_entity_poly.entity_id
_entity_poly.type
_entity_poly.pdbx_seq_one_letter_code
_entity_poly.pdbx_strand_id
1 'polypeptide(L)'
;DNVKPTLEVRSRRVGGATYQVPIEVRAGRSTTLALRWLVAYSRGRREKTMTERLMNELIDASNGLGASVKRREDTHKMAESNKAFAHYRW
;
A
#
# COMPACT_ATOMS: atom_id res chain seq x y z
N ASP A 1 -1.60 -12.52 -0.15
CA ASP A 1 -2.23 -11.48 -1.01
C ASP A 1 -2.78 -10.27 -0.27
N ASN A 2 -3.08 -10.37 1.03
CA ASN A 2 -3.71 -9.31 1.83
C ASN A 2 -3.00 -7.94 1.81
N VAL A 3 -1.68 -7.91 1.62
CA VAL A 3 -0.86 -6.69 1.61
C VAL A 3 -0.65 -6.13 0.19
N LYS A 4 -1.00 -6.88 -0.88
CA LYS A 4 -0.78 -6.43 -2.26
C LYS A 4 -1.79 -5.33 -2.63
N PRO A 5 -1.34 -4.12 -3.01
CA PRO A 5 -2.23 -3.07 -3.48
C PRO A 5 -2.59 -3.30 -4.96
N THR A 6 -3.88 -3.18 -5.28
CA THR A 6 -4.41 -3.20 -6.65
C THR A 6 -4.50 -1.81 -7.25
N LEU A 7 -4.77 -0.80 -6.42
CA LEU A 7 -4.84 0.61 -6.78
C LEU A 7 -3.77 1.39 -6.00
N GLU A 8 -3.13 2.35 -6.67
CA GLU A 8 -2.30 3.36 -6.05
C GLU A 8 -2.73 4.74 -6.52
N VAL A 9 -2.30 5.77 -5.80
CA VAL A 9 -2.55 7.16 -6.19
C VAL A 9 -1.23 7.78 -6.65
N ARG A 10 -1.25 8.46 -7.79
CA ARG A 10 -0.12 9.22 -8.31
C ARG A 10 -0.46 10.68 -8.44
N SER A 11 0.49 11.54 -8.08
CA SER A 11 0.35 12.98 -8.27
C SER A 11 0.55 13.34 -9.74
N ARG A 12 -0.39 14.05 -10.33
CA ARG A 12 -0.34 14.56 -11.71
C ARG A 12 -0.70 16.04 -11.72
N ARG A 13 0.04 16.84 -12.49
CA ARG A 13 -0.25 18.27 -12.64
C ARG A 13 -1.10 18.51 -13.88
N VAL A 14 -2.26 19.16 -13.72
CA VAL A 14 -3.20 19.49 -14.80
C VAL A 14 -3.72 20.91 -14.57
N GLY A 15 -3.66 21.76 -15.60
CA GLY A 15 -4.21 23.13 -15.54
C GLY A 15 -3.64 24.01 -14.42
N GLY A 16 -2.40 23.77 -13.99
CA GLY A 16 -1.72 24.53 -12.93
C GLY A 16 -1.81 23.92 -11.53
N ALA A 17 -2.81 23.08 -11.24
CA ALA A 17 -2.99 22.39 -9.96
C ALA A 17 -2.47 20.94 -9.99
N THR A 18 -2.15 20.39 -8.80
CA THR A 18 -1.69 18.99 -8.64
C THR A 18 -2.82 18.14 -8.09
N TYR A 19 -3.24 17.14 -8.86
CA TYR A 19 -4.29 16.20 -8.50
C TYR A 19 -3.71 14.85 -8.13
N GLN A 20 -4.41 14.16 -7.25
CA GLN A 20 -4.13 12.78 -6.87
C GLN A 20 -4.96 11.86 -7.77
N VAL A 21 -4.31 11.21 -8.73
CA VAL A 21 -4.97 10.39 -9.76
C VAL A 21 -4.85 8.92 -9.37
N PRO A 22 -5.98 8.19 -9.23
CA PRO A 22 -5.94 6.76 -8.96
C PRO A 22 -5.54 5.98 -10.22
N ILE A 23 -4.61 5.05 -10.06
CA ILE A 23 -4.04 4.24 -11.13
C ILE A 23 -3.94 2.78 -10.66
N GLU A 24 -4.24 1.86 -11.57
CA GLU A 24 -4.08 0.42 -11.34
C GLU A 24 -2.60 0.02 -11.29
N VAL A 25 -2.24 -0.75 -10.27
CA VAL A 25 -0.86 -1.19 -10.03
C VAL A 25 -0.58 -2.44 -10.85
N ARG A 26 0.49 -2.39 -11.67
CA ARG A 26 0.98 -3.58 -12.38
C ARG A 26 1.41 -4.68 -11.39
N ALA A 27 1.17 -5.95 -11.74
CA ALA A 27 1.44 -7.09 -10.86
C ALA A 27 2.87 -7.14 -10.28
N GLY A 28 3.92 -6.90 -11.08
CA GLY A 28 5.30 -6.88 -10.57
C GLY A 28 5.59 -5.73 -9.59
N ARG A 29 4.84 -4.62 -9.69
CA ARG A 29 4.94 -3.50 -8.75
C ARG A 29 4.16 -3.80 -7.47
N SER A 30 2.99 -4.44 -7.56
CA SER A 30 2.17 -4.75 -6.38
C SER A 30 2.90 -5.70 -5.42
N THR A 31 3.60 -6.70 -5.95
CA THR A 31 4.45 -7.60 -5.16
C THR A 31 5.61 -6.86 -4.51
N THR A 32 6.30 -6.00 -5.26
CA THR A 32 7.41 -5.18 -4.73
C THR A 32 6.96 -4.24 -3.61
N LEU A 33 5.80 -3.59 -3.77
CA LEU A 33 5.22 -2.71 -2.75
C LEU A 33 4.84 -3.50 -1.49
N ALA A 34 4.22 -4.68 -1.65
CA ALA A 34 3.84 -5.52 -0.53
C ALA A 34 5.06 -5.97 0.29
N LEU A 35 6.12 -6.45 -0.38
CA LEU A 35 7.36 -6.86 0.29
C LEU A 35 8.03 -5.68 1.01
N ARG A 36 8.07 -4.51 0.37
CA ARG A 36 8.63 -3.29 0.97
C ARG A 36 7.86 -2.88 2.22
N TRP A 37 6.53 -2.92 2.19
CA TRP A 37 5.71 -2.60 3.36
C TRP A 37 5.91 -3.60 4.48
N LEU A 38 5.87 -4.91 4.19
CA LEU A 38 6.14 -5.94 5.20
C LEU A 38 7.46 -5.69 5.93
N VAL A 39 8.58 -5.53 5.20
CA VAL A 39 9.89 -5.29 5.81
C VAL A 39 9.94 -3.98 6.60
N ALA A 40 9.35 -2.90 6.06
CA ALA A 40 9.35 -1.60 6.72
C ALA A 40 8.54 -1.62 8.03
N TYR A 41 7.34 -2.21 8.02
CA TYR A 41 6.49 -2.29 9.20
C TYR A 41 6.99 -3.30 10.23
N SER A 42 7.57 -4.44 9.80
CA SER A 42 8.25 -5.36 10.70
C SER A 42 9.37 -4.68 11.49
N ARG A 43 10.16 -3.79 10.86
CA ARG A 43 11.23 -3.06 11.57
C ARG A 43 10.72 -2.17 12.70
N GLY A 44 9.52 -1.61 12.55
CA GLY A 44 8.89 -0.72 13.55
C GLY A 44 8.25 -1.45 14.74
N ARG A 45 8.23 -2.78 14.74
CA ARG A 45 7.64 -3.54 15.86
C ARG A 45 8.60 -3.66 17.05
N ARG A 46 8.06 -4.02 18.23
CA ARG A 46 8.74 -3.97 19.53
C ARG A 46 9.46 -5.26 19.93
N GLU A 47 9.36 -6.34 19.16
CA GLU A 47 9.98 -7.62 19.47
C GLU A 47 11.51 -7.55 19.45
N LYS A 48 12.20 -8.54 20.04
CA LYS A 48 13.65 -8.49 20.25
C LYS A 48 14.43 -8.68 18.95
N THR A 49 14.08 -9.70 18.16
CA THR A 49 14.81 -10.05 16.94
C THR A 49 14.02 -9.69 15.69
N MET A 50 14.72 -9.35 14.59
CA MET A 50 14.06 -9.09 13.30
C MET A 50 13.27 -10.31 12.80
N THR A 51 13.73 -11.52 13.12
CA THR A 51 13.04 -12.77 12.79
C THR A 51 11.68 -12.84 13.46
N GLU A 52 11.59 -12.58 14.78
CA GLU A 52 10.32 -12.53 15.51
C GLU A 52 9.40 -11.44 14.97
N ARG A 53 9.93 -10.24 14.71
CA ARG A 53 9.16 -9.14 14.13
C ARG A 53 8.55 -9.50 12.78
N LEU A 54 9.34 -10.14 11.91
CA LEU A 54 8.89 -10.54 10.58
C LEU A 54 7.86 -11.67 10.65
N MET A 55 8.10 -12.70 11.47
CA MET A 55 7.16 -13.80 11.66
C MET A 55 5.81 -13.28 12.17
N ASN A 56 5.81 -12.45 13.21
CA ASN A 56 4.58 -11.89 13.77
C ASN A 56 3.84 -11.00 12.76
N GLU A 57 4.56 -10.13 12.03
CA GLU A 57 3.92 -9.31 10.99
C GLU A 57 3.32 -10.18 9.87
N LEU A 58 3.96 -11.29 9.50
CA LEU A 58 3.45 -12.19 8.47
C LEU A 58 2.19 -12.94 8.94
N ILE A 59 2.18 -13.39 10.20
CA ILE A 59 1.02 -14.01 10.83
C ILE A 59 -0.14 -13.01 10.92
N ASP A 60 0.12 -11.81 11.43
CA ASP A 60 -0.88 -10.73 11.51
C ASP A 60 -1.44 -10.41 10.11
N ALA A 61 -0.56 -10.23 9.11
CA ALA A 61 -0.96 -9.95 7.74
C ALA A 61 -1.79 -11.08 7.11
N SER A 62 -1.52 -12.34 7.47
CA SER A 62 -2.30 -13.50 7.00
C SER A 62 -3.73 -13.47 7.55
N ASN A 63 -3.90 -12.97 8.78
CA ASN A 63 -5.20 -12.78 9.43
C ASN A 63 -5.92 -11.49 9.00
N GLY A 64 -5.35 -10.72 8.07
CA GLY A 64 -5.88 -9.42 7.64
C GLY A 64 -5.67 -8.32 8.68
N LEU A 65 -4.74 -8.52 9.61
CA LEU A 65 -4.38 -7.58 10.66
C LEU A 65 -2.96 -7.02 10.42
N GLY A 66 -2.55 -6.07 11.26
CA GLY A 66 -1.20 -5.51 11.22
C GLY A 66 -1.08 -4.22 10.41
N ALA A 67 0.07 -3.56 10.56
CA ALA A 67 0.30 -2.23 10.00
C ALA A 67 0.46 -2.27 8.47
N SER A 68 1.02 -3.37 7.94
CA SER A 68 1.16 -3.59 6.50
C SER A 68 -0.18 -3.73 5.78
N VAL A 69 -1.16 -4.44 6.36
CA VAL A 69 -2.52 -4.54 5.81
C VAL A 69 -3.25 -3.20 5.89
N LYS A 70 -3.19 -2.52 7.03
CA LYS A 70 -3.76 -1.18 7.19
C LYS A 70 -3.24 -0.21 6.13
N ARG A 71 -1.94 -0.24 5.82
CA ARG A 71 -1.36 0.60 4.76
C ARG A 71 -1.97 0.33 3.39
N ARG A 72 -2.25 -0.94 3.06
CA ARG A 72 -2.91 -1.33 1.82
C ARG A 72 -4.35 -0.81 1.78
N GLU A 73 -5.08 -0.91 2.88
CA GLU A 73 -6.45 -0.37 3.00
C GLU A 73 -6.49 1.16 2.88
N ASP A 74 -5.61 1.87 3.57
CA ASP A 74 -5.48 3.33 3.47
C ASP A 74 -5.20 3.76 2.02
N THR A 75 -4.33 3.02 1.33
CA THR A 75 -4.01 3.28 -0.08
C THR A 75 -5.22 3.06 -0.98
N HIS A 76 -6.00 2.00 -0.74
CA HIS A 76 -7.22 1.72 -1.49
C HIS A 76 -8.29 2.78 -1.26
N LYS A 77 -8.54 3.14 0.01
CA LYS A 77 -9.50 4.17 0.40
C LYS A 77 -9.16 5.54 -0.19
N MET A 78 -7.87 5.88 -0.21
CA MET A 78 -7.38 7.10 -0.86
C MET A 78 -7.64 7.08 -2.37
N ALA A 79 -7.41 5.94 -3.03
CA ALA A 79 -7.69 5.80 -4.45
C ALA A 79 -9.19 5.90 -4.77
N GLU A 80 -10.05 5.28 -3.95
CA GLU A 80 -11.51 5.37 -4.10
C GLU A 80 -12.03 6.79 -3.87
N SER A 81 -11.50 7.49 -2.87
CA SER A 81 -11.89 8.88 -2.58
C SER A 81 -11.56 9.83 -3.75
N ASN A 82 -10.53 9.49 -4.54
CA ASN A 82 -10.10 10.26 -5.70
C ASN A 82 -10.58 9.66 -7.03
N LYS A 83 -11.54 8.73 -7.02
CA LYS A 83 -12.06 8.06 -8.22
C LYS A 83 -12.57 9.03 -9.29
N ALA A 84 -13.07 10.20 -8.87
CA ALA A 84 -13.49 11.27 -9.77
C ALA A 84 -12.37 11.73 -10.73
N PHE A 85 -11.11 11.67 -10.30
CA PHE A 85 -9.94 12.09 -11.10
C PHE A 85 -9.34 10.97 -11.96
N ALA A 86 -9.96 9.79 -12.02
CA ALA A 86 -9.47 8.66 -12.82
C ALA A 86 -9.33 8.99 -14.33
N HIS A 87 -10.11 9.97 -14.81
CA HIS A 87 -10.02 10.46 -16.19
C HIS A 87 -8.69 11.19 -16.50
N TYR A 88 -7.93 11.62 -15.49
CA TYR A 88 -6.59 12.18 -15.72
C TYR A 88 -5.50 11.10 -15.83
N ARG A 89 -5.85 9.82 -16.01
CA ARG A 89 -4.87 8.73 -16.15
C ARG A 89 -4.15 8.74 -17.50
N TRP A 90 -4.77 9.28 -18.56
CA TRP A 90 -4.16 9.44 -19.89
C TRP A 90 -3.42 10.76 -20.01
#